data_AF-A0A960UMD3-F1
#
_entry.id   AF-A0A960UMD3-F1
#
_cell.length_a   1.000
_cell.length_b   1.000
_cell.length_c   1.000
_cell.angle_alpha   90.00
_cell.angle_beta   90.00
_cell.angle_gamma   90.00
#
_symmetry.space_group_name_H-M   'P 1'
#
loop_
_entity.id
_entity.type
_entity.pdbx_description
1 polymer ?
#
loop_
_entity_poly.entity_id
_entity_poly.type
_entity_poly.pdbx_seq_one_letter_code
_entity_poly.pdbx_strand_id
1 'polypeptide(L)'
;MKLKLAIGSLAVGMLLIAPTMAKPGGNGPCAQDMQRLCPNASNRSEMRQCMQQNKGKFSQACQAKMKDMRQKMNQMHQACAADRENFCKGVQPGQGRMRDCYIEHQNELSEQCKAALPPGFFSKNPPPEMEGSDPQ
;
A
#
# COMPACT_ATOMS: atom_id res chain seq x y z
N MET A 1 -25.64 0.68 -72.72
CA MET A 1 -24.28 0.13 -72.46
C MET A 1 -23.79 0.69 -71.13
N LYS A 2 -23.41 -0.22 -70.20
CA LYS A 2 -22.52 -0.11 -69.00
C LYS A 2 -22.43 1.29 -68.33
N LEU A 3 -22.72 1.45 -67.04
CA LEU A 3 -21.78 1.07 -65.98
C LEU A 3 -22.46 1.15 -64.59
N LYS A 4 -22.49 0.04 -63.83
CA LYS A 4 -22.84 0.00 -62.40
C LYS A 4 -21.54 -0.24 -61.60
N LEU A 5 -21.07 0.79 -60.90
CA LEU A 5 -20.13 0.76 -59.78
C LEU A 5 -20.63 1.85 -58.80
N ALA A 6 -20.64 1.72 -57.48
CA ALA A 6 -19.76 0.96 -56.61
C ALA A 6 -20.49 0.47 -55.35
N ILE A 7 -19.95 -0.61 -54.79
CA ILE A 7 -20.36 -1.24 -53.54
C ILE A 7 -19.69 -0.44 -52.42
N GLY A 8 -20.44 0.46 -51.78
CA GLY A 8 -19.98 1.17 -50.59
C GLY A 8 -20.13 0.30 -49.35
N SER A 9 -19.09 -0.45 -49.02
CA SER A 9 -19.02 -1.22 -47.77
C SER A 9 -18.87 -0.25 -46.58
N LEU A 10 -19.97 0.09 -45.91
CA LEU A 10 -19.96 0.79 -44.62
C LEU A 10 -19.97 -0.27 -43.51
N ALA A 11 -18.83 -0.91 -43.30
CA ALA A 11 -18.58 -1.72 -42.12
C ALA A 11 -17.26 -1.28 -41.49
N VAL A 12 -17.30 -0.25 -40.65
CA VAL A 12 -16.36 -0.13 -39.52
C VAL A 12 -17.08 0.55 -38.37
N GLY A 13 -17.65 -0.26 -37.49
CA GLY A 13 -17.96 0.18 -36.14
C GLY A 13 -16.65 0.52 -35.44
N MET A 14 -16.52 1.75 -34.97
CA MET A 14 -15.43 2.16 -34.08
C MET A 14 -16.05 2.65 -32.77
N LEU A 15 -16.53 1.69 -31.97
CA LEU A 15 -16.56 1.87 -30.52
C LEU A 15 -15.10 1.93 -30.06
N LEU A 16 -14.52 3.14 -30.02
CA LEU A 16 -13.29 3.36 -29.28
C LEU A 16 -13.65 3.45 -27.79
N ILE A 17 -13.91 2.29 -27.21
CA ILE A 17 -13.76 2.07 -25.77
C ILE A 17 -12.25 2.26 -25.54
N ALA A 18 -11.84 3.46 -25.14
CA ALA A 18 -10.46 3.67 -24.74
C ALA A 18 -10.15 2.67 -23.62
N PRO A 19 -9.08 1.85 -23.74
CA PRO A 19 -8.72 0.93 -22.69
C PRO A 19 -8.47 1.75 -21.43
N THR A 20 -9.19 1.39 -20.36
CA THR A 20 -8.97 1.91 -19.01
C THR A 20 -7.49 1.75 -18.68
N MET A 21 -6.74 2.86 -18.65
CA MET A 21 -5.37 2.88 -18.11
C MET A 21 -5.47 2.71 -16.59
N ALA A 22 -5.66 1.47 -16.13
CA ALA A 22 -5.68 1.11 -14.72
C ALA A 22 -4.41 0.34 -14.36
N LYS A 23 -3.38 1.03 -13.86
CA LYS A 23 -2.34 0.61 -12.87
C LYS A 23 -1.16 1.59 -12.90
N PRO A 24 -0.35 1.78 -11.82
CA PRO A 24 -0.26 1.01 -10.58
C PRO A 24 -0.40 1.87 -9.30
N GLY A 25 -1.09 1.35 -8.29
CA GLY A 25 -1.20 1.99 -6.98
C GLY A 25 -2.27 1.26 -6.19
N GLY A 26 -1.93 0.73 -5.01
CA GLY A 26 -2.77 -0.20 -4.25
C GLY A 26 -4.21 0.29 -4.05
N ASN A 27 -5.15 -0.64 -3.84
CA ASN A 27 -6.61 -0.42 -3.79
C ASN A 27 -7.12 0.36 -2.56
N GLY A 28 -6.31 1.28 -2.01
CA GLY A 28 -6.60 1.98 -0.76
C GLY A 28 -7.10 3.42 -0.95
N PRO A 29 -7.63 4.04 0.11
CA PRO A 29 -8.10 5.44 0.11
C PRO A 29 -7.08 6.49 -0.35
N CYS A 30 -5.79 6.15 -0.38
CA CYS A 30 -4.70 7.04 -0.77
C CYS A 30 -4.26 6.90 -2.24
N ALA A 31 -4.76 5.94 -3.00
CA ALA A 31 -4.23 5.60 -4.33
C ALA A 31 -4.26 6.78 -5.31
N GLN A 32 -5.43 7.41 -5.43
CA GLN A 32 -5.65 8.54 -6.34
C GLN A 32 -4.88 9.78 -5.88
N ASP A 33 -4.83 10.03 -4.57
CA ASP A 33 -4.08 11.16 -4.03
C ASP A 33 -2.58 11.04 -4.29
N MET A 34 -2.01 9.84 -4.19
CA MET A 34 -0.59 9.63 -4.47
C MET A 34 -0.27 9.90 -5.94
N GLN A 35 -1.12 9.46 -6.87
CA GLN A 35 -0.93 9.73 -8.30
C GLN A 35 -0.99 11.23 -8.61
N ARG A 36 -1.92 11.94 -7.98
CA ARG A 36 -2.14 13.38 -8.19
C ARG A 36 -1.10 14.27 -7.51
N LEU A 37 -0.72 13.95 -6.28
CA LEU A 37 0.13 14.79 -5.43
C LEU A 37 1.61 14.41 -5.48
N CYS A 38 1.93 13.15 -5.73
CA CYS A 38 3.28 12.60 -5.71
C CYS A 38 3.66 11.86 -7.01
N PRO A 39 3.42 12.42 -8.21
CA PRO A 39 3.66 11.73 -9.48
C PRO A 39 5.13 11.38 -9.74
N ASN A 40 6.05 12.14 -9.14
CA ASN A 40 7.50 11.99 -9.37
C ASN A 40 8.22 11.21 -8.26
N ALA A 41 7.49 10.70 -7.28
CA ALA A 41 8.08 9.90 -6.21
C ALA A 41 8.46 8.52 -6.76
N SER A 42 9.72 8.37 -7.15
CA SER A 42 10.26 7.15 -7.78
C SER A 42 10.66 6.08 -6.77
N ASN A 43 10.88 6.46 -5.51
CA ASN A 43 11.29 5.57 -4.44
C ASN A 43 10.61 5.90 -3.10
N ARG A 44 10.80 5.01 -2.12
CA ARG A 44 10.20 5.15 -0.78
C ARG A 44 10.61 6.42 -0.04
N SER A 45 11.84 6.91 -0.25
CA SER A 45 12.34 8.14 0.39
C SER A 45 11.63 9.36 -0.18
N GLU A 46 11.61 9.49 -1.51
CA GLU A 46 10.91 10.56 -2.22
C GLU A 46 9.41 10.55 -1.92
N MET A 47 8.78 9.37 -1.92
CA MET A 47 7.38 9.24 -1.56
C MET A 47 7.12 9.76 -0.15
N ARG A 48 7.96 9.38 0.83
CA ARG A 48 7.85 9.88 2.20
C ARG A 48 7.98 11.40 2.22
N GLN A 49 8.98 11.97 1.55
CA GLN A 49 9.18 13.42 1.51
C GLN A 49 7.97 14.13 0.89
N CYS A 50 7.47 13.64 -0.24
CA CYS A 50 6.29 14.18 -0.89
C CYS A 50 5.06 14.15 0.02
N MET A 51 4.79 13.02 0.67
CA MET A 51 3.67 12.90 1.62
C MET A 51 3.81 13.89 2.78
N GLN A 52 5.03 14.10 3.28
CA GLN A 52 5.30 15.05 4.38
C GLN A 52 5.03 16.50 3.95
N GLN A 53 5.41 16.87 2.74
CA GLN A 53 5.18 18.20 2.17
C GLN A 53 3.70 18.45 1.82
N ASN A 54 2.94 17.39 1.53
CA ASN A 54 1.56 17.49 1.09
C ASN A 54 0.52 17.00 2.12
N LYS A 55 0.90 16.77 3.38
CA LYS A 55 0.05 16.15 4.44
C LYS A 55 -1.41 16.62 4.46
N GLY A 56 -1.65 17.93 4.36
CA GLY A 56 -2.99 18.53 4.41
C GLY A 56 -3.73 18.55 3.07
N LYS A 57 -3.09 18.18 1.96
CA LYS A 57 -3.65 18.21 0.60
C LYS A 57 -4.21 16.86 0.15
N PHE A 58 -3.95 15.79 0.90
CA PHE A 58 -4.56 14.48 0.71
C PHE A 58 -6.06 14.56 1.02
N SER A 59 -6.86 13.69 0.42
CA SER A 59 -8.28 13.54 0.74
C SER A 59 -8.49 13.21 2.22
N GLN A 60 -9.65 13.56 2.76
CA GLN A 60 -10.03 13.20 4.12
C GLN A 60 -9.95 11.69 4.37
N ALA A 61 -10.39 10.88 3.40
CA ALA A 61 -10.33 9.43 3.47
C ALA A 61 -8.88 8.92 3.57
N CYS A 62 -7.96 9.45 2.75
CA CYS A 62 -6.55 9.10 2.85
C CYS A 62 -5.94 9.56 4.20
N GLN A 63 -6.25 10.78 4.64
CA GLN A 63 -5.76 11.29 5.93
C GLN A 63 -6.24 10.44 7.11
N ALA A 64 -7.51 10.04 7.12
CA ALA A 64 -8.07 9.15 8.12
C ALA A 64 -7.35 7.79 8.12
N LYS A 65 -7.12 7.20 6.94
CA LYS A 65 -6.37 5.95 6.83
C LYS A 65 -4.93 6.08 7.33
N MET A 66 -4.24 7.18 7.02
CA MET A 66 -2.89 7.45 7.53
C MET A 66 -2.86 7.60 9.05
N LYS A 67 -3.90 8.22 9.64
CA LYS A 67 -4.04 8.34 11.10
C LYS A 67 -4.26 6.97 11.75
N ASP A 68 -5.17 6.16 11.20
CA ASP A 68 -5.41 4.77 11.65
C ASP A 68 -4.12 3.93 11.61
N MET A 69 -3.41 3.95 10.48
CA MET A 69 -2.14 3.23 10.35
C MET A 69 -1.09 3.71 11.36
N ARG A 70 -0.98 5.03 11.60
CA ARG A 70 -0.06 5.57 12.62
C ARG A 70 -0.41 5.07 14.02
N GLN A 71 -1.69 5.04 14.36
CA GLN A 71 -2.15 4.58 15.66
C GLN A 71 -1.83 3.10 15.87
N LYS A 72 -2.15 2.25 14.88
CA LYS A 72 -1.83 0.81 14.92
C LYS A 72 -0.32 0.56 15.05
N MET A 73 0.50 1.28 14.30
CA MET A 73 1.96 1.19 14.43
C MET A 73 2.46 1.61 15.81
N ASN A 74 1.89 2.66 16.40
CA ASN A 74 2.25 3.09 17.75
C ASN A 74 1.88 2.04 18.80
N GLN A 75 0.68 1.45 18.69
CA GLN A 75 0.24 0.37 19.58
C GLN A 75 1.17 -0.84 19.49
N MET A 76 1.53 -1.26 18.27
CA MET A 76 2.53 -2.31 18.05
C MET A 76 3.89 -1.96 18.68
N HIS A 77 4.39 -0.73 18.48
CA HIS A 77 5.67 -0.30 19.04
C HIS A 77 5.70 -0.30 20.57
N GLN A 78 4.59 0.03 21.21
CA GLN A 78 4.43 0.00 22.66
C GLN A 78 4.36 -1.44 23.17
N ALA A 79 3.51 -2.27 22.55
CA ALA A 79 3.36 -3.68 22.90
C ALA A 79 4.68 -4.45 22.78
N CYS A 80 5.46 -4.18 21.73
CA CYS A 80 6.75 -4.83 21.47
C CYS A 80 7.96 -4.08 22.05
N ALA A 81 7.77 -3.12 22.96
CA ALA A 81 8.86 -2.28 23.44
C ALA A 81 9.92 -3.08 24.22
N ALA A 82 9.49 -3.92 25.16
CA ALA A 82 10.37 -4.78 25.94
C ALA A 82 11.08 -5.83 25.06
N ASP A 83 10.32 -6.50 24.19
CA ASP A 83 10.88 -7.49 23.27
C ASP A 83 11.92 -6.87 22.31
N ARG A 84 11.65 -5.66 21.82
CA ARG A 84 12.61 -4.93 20.99
C ARG A 84 13.91 -4.63 21.75
N GLU A 85 13.84 -4.26 23.02
CA GLU A 85 15.02 -3.97 23.83
C GLU A 85 15.81 -5.24 24.18
N ASN A 86 15.12 -6.35 24.43
CA ASN A 86 15.75 -7.62 24.80
C ASN A 86 16.39 -8.33 23.60
N PHE A 87 15.70 -8.37 22.46
CA PHE A 87 16.08 -9.21 21.32
C PHE A 87 16.60 -8.41 20.12
N CYS A 88 16.08 -7.20 19.89
CA CYS A 88 16.35 -6.44 18.67
C CYS A 88 17.12 -5.13 18.91
N LYS A 89 17.85 -5.04 20.02
CA LYS A 89 18.62 -3.84 20.35
C LYS A 89 19.68 -3.57 19.28
N GLY A 90 19.75 -2.32 18.82
CA GLY A 90 20.73 -1.89 17.81
C GLY A 90 20.37 -2.24 16.36
N VAL A 91 19.24 -2.91 16.11
CA VAL A 91 18.74 -3.15 14.75
C VAL A 91 18.45 -1.81 14.08
N GLN A 92 19.15 -1.55 12.98
CA GLN A 92 19.03 -0.30 12.24
C GLN A 92 17.67 -0.20 11.53
N PRO A 93 16.99 0.94 11.56
CA PRO A 93 15.68 1.10 10.94
C PRO A 93 15.73 0.96 9.41
N GLY A 94 14.63 0.48 8.81
CA GLY A 94 14.47 0.31 7.37
C GLY A 94 14.84 -1.09 6.86
N GLN A 95 14.62 -1.29 5.56
CA GLN A 95 14.92 -2.54 4.82
C GLN A 95 14.29 -3.82 5.41
N GLY A 96 13.30 -3.72 6.28
CA GLY A 96 12.68 -4.90 6.89
C GLY A 96 13.46 -5.52 8.05
N ARG A 97 14.66 -5.03 8.42
CA ARG A 97 15.50 -5.67 9.44
C ARG A 97 14.83 -5.87 10.79
N MET A 98 14.01 -4.92 11.25
CA MET A 98 13.22 -5.10 12.48
C MET A 98 12.20 -6.23 12.38
N ARG A 99 11.59 -6.42 11.20
CA ARG A 99 10.71 -7.56 10.95
C ARG A 99 11.50 -8.86 11.01
N ASP A 100 12.67 -8.90 10.37
CA ASP A 100 13.49 -10.10 10.33
C ASP A 100 13.95 -10.51 11.74
N CYS A 101 14.33 -9.54 12.59
CA CYS A 101 14.62 -9.79 13.99
C CYS A 101 13.41 -10.37 14.75
N TYR A 102 12.20 -9.81 14.56
CA TYR A 102 11.00 -10.37 15.19
C TYR A 102 10.68 -11.79 14.69
N ILE A 103 10.98 -12.12 13.44
CA ILE A 103 10.80 -13.48 12.91
C ILE A 103 11.83 -14.45 13.50
N GLU A 104 13.08 -14.03 13.62
CA GLU A 104 14.16 -14.81 14.24
C GLU A 104 13.81 -15.16 15.69
N HIS A 105 13.27 -14.19 16.43
CA HIS A 105 12.88 -14.34 17.84
C HIS A 105 11.38 -14.64 18.03
N GLN A 106 10.65 -15.11 17.01
CA GLN A 106 9.18 -15.21 17.05
C GLN A 106 8.64 -16.01 18.24
N ASN A 107 9.40 -17.00 18.72
CA ASN A 107 9.01 -17.86 19.83
C ASN A 107 9.33 -17.22 21.20
N GLU A 108 10.22 -16.23 21.23
CA GLU A 108 10.68 -15.53 22.44
C GLU A 108 9.92 -14.23 22.68
N LEU A 109 9.23 -13.70 21.66
CA LEU A 109 8.39 -12.52 21.80
C LEU A 109 7.26 -12.75 22.81
N SER A 110 6.96 -11.72 23.60
CA SER A 110 5.81 -11.70 24.49
C SER A 110 4.49 -11.90 23.74
N GLU A 111 3.50 -12.47 24.43
CA GLU A 111 2.13 -12.61 23.89
C GLU A 111 1.52 -11.24 23.56
N GLN A 112 1.84 -10.21 24.35
CA GLN A 112 1.41 -8.84 24.08
C GLN A 112 1.95 -8.33 22.75
N CYS A 113 3.25 -8.56 22.45
CA CYS A 113 3.83 -8.18 21.18
C CYS A 113 3.21 -8.97 20.03
N LYS A 114 3.12 -10.31 20.15
CA LYS A 114 2.52 -11.17 19.11
C LYS A 114 1.10 -10.73 18.75
N ALA A 115 0.27 -10.41 19.74
CA ALA A 115 -1.10 -9.96 19.55
C ALA A 115 -1.21 -8.59 18.85
N ALA A 116 -0.18 -7.75 18.94
CA ALA A 116 -0.15 -6.43 18.32
C ALA A 116 0.46 -6.41 16.90
N LEU A 117 1.03 -7.53 16.44
CA LEU A 117 1.58 -7.65 15.09
C LEU A 117 0.45 -7.78 14.06
N PRO A 118 0.63 -7.25 12.83
CA PRO A 118 -0.39 -7.35 11.79
C PRO A 118 -0.62 -8.81 11.37
N PRO A 119 -1.80 -9.14 10.82
CA PRO A 119 -2.08 -10.46 10.28
C PRO A 119 -1.02 -10.92 9.28
N GLY A 120 -0.65 -12.20 9.35
CA GLY A 120 0.35 -12.79 8.45
C GLY A 120 1.80 -12.34 8.68
N PHE A 121 2.10 -11.67 9.80
CA PHE A 121 3.45 -11.16 10.09
C PHE A 121 4.56 -12.23 9.96
N PHE A 122 4.31 -13.44 10.47
CA PHE A 122 5.25 -14.58 10.46
C PHE A 122 5.09 -15.50 9.24
N SER A 123 4.17 -15.22 8.33
CA SER A 123 3.92 -16.09 7.17
C SER A 123 5.04 -15.95 6.11
N LYS A 124 5.60 -17.09 5.68
CA LYS A 124 6.57 -17.15 4.55
C LYS A 124 5.91 -16.84 3.20
N ASN A 125 4.62 -17.11 3.10
CA ASN A 125 3.75 -16.76 1.97
C ASN A 125 2.60 -15.89 2.52
N PRO A 126 2.78 -14.56 2.66
CA PRO A 126 1.68 -13.71 3.09
C PRO A 126 0.54 -13.82 2.07
N PRO A 127 -0.74 -13.83 2.51
CA PRO A 127 -1.86 -13.83 1.58
C PRO A 127 -1.77 -12.60 0.65
N PRO A 128 -2.27 -12.69 -0.59
CA PRO A 128 -2.21 -11.59 -1.55
C PRO A 128 -3.01 -10.33 -1.13
N GLU A 129 -3.71 -10.34 0.01
CA GLU A 129 -4.68 -9.31 0.37
C GLU A 129 -4.50 -8.86 1.83
N MET A 130 -4.00 -7.63 2.01
CA MET A 130 -4.60 -6.71 2.97
C MET A 130 -5.65 -5.87 2.23
N GLU A 131 -6.62 -6.53 1.61
CA GLU A 131 -7.86 -5.88 1.22
C GLU A 131 -8.77 -5.83 2.44
N GLY A 132 -9.24 -4.62 2.79
CA GLY A 132 -10.41 -4.44 3.66
C GLY A 132 -10.35 -5.07 5.06
N SER A 133 -9.56 -4.50 5.98
CA SER A 133 -10.10 -4.42 7.36
C SER A 133 -11.20 -3.36 7.32
N ASP A 134 -12.41 -3.83 7.03
CA ASP A 134 -13.65 -3.05 7.03
C ASP A 134 -13.76 -2.18 8.29
N PRO A 135 -14.33 -0.97 8.17
CA PRO A 135 -14.75 -0.20 9.33
C PRO A 135 -15.97 -0.89 9.96
N GLN A 136 -15.89 -1.18 11.27
CA GLN A 136 -17.08 -1.11 12.11
C GLN A 136 -17.35 0.36 12.44
#